data_AF-A0A924LUW9-F1
#
_entry.id   AF-A0A924LUW9-F1
#
_cell.length_a   1.000
_cell.length_b   1.000
_cell.length_c   1.000
_cell.angle_alpha   90.00
_cell.angle_beta   90.00
_cell.angle_gamma   90.00
#
_symmetry.space_group_name_H-M   'P 1'
#
loop_
_entity.id
_entity.type
_entity.pdbx_description
1 polymer ?
#
loop_
_entity_poly.entity_id
_entity_poly.type
_entity_poly.pdbx_seq_one_letter_code
_entity_poly.pdbx_strand_id
1 'polypeptide(L)'
;MFTFLKTNAQVGVQPPPAINPIVYGNDLNTINLTPKGILENVLDNRGTKFKLKDLLIKSPSGILTNSLNCSSTSYFNLYFEAGSGMEIMTNPIHAQRRAVVCKFFEDLSSFIISPLSNPSNITKVNIWVRNINNVFSNPNGILGLASSYYCLPHSTVTGGIADNEIWKTINTGADSYLNLTVPITNLRAGTNQIGLFYHGMITFNFNDTAIPAIPNTNPIVWNTDLATNSIPINVFDLYTAVLHEVTHALGFSSLIAPDGTSKLGYSYDYFNRYDKFLKTNDSNNFLLTTSASSNMYNNKFNQNLLPAVLHPNPFGLSCIE
;
A
#
# COMPACT_ATOMS: atom_id res chain seq x y z
N MET A 1 15.30 -65.33 -2.36
CA MET A 1 14.62 -65.64 -1.10
C MET A 1 15.68 -65.75 -0.01
N PHE A 2 16.04 -64.61 0.60
CA PHE A 2 16.85 -64.56 1.82
C PHE A 2 16.37 -63.36 2.62
N THR A 3 15.78 -63.67 3.77
CA THR A 3 15.21 -62.76 4.76
C THR A 3 16.35 -62.15 5.56
N PHE A 4 16.42 -60.82 5.65
CA PHE A 4 17.27 -60.15 6.63
C PHE A 4 16.43 -59.32 7.61
N LEU A 5 16.80 -59.52 8.87
CA LEU A 5 16.25 -59.09 10.14
C LEU A 5 15.99 -57.58 10.23
N LYS A 6 14.84 -57.22 10.83
CA LYS A 6 14.57 -55.90 11.40
C LYS A 6 15.41 -55.73 12.67
N THR A 7 16.28 -54.73 12.69
CA THR A 7 16.80 -54.13 13.93
C THR A 7 16.17 -52.75 14.09
N ASN A 8 15.36 -52.58 15.14
CA ASN A 8 14.84 -51.30 15.58
C ASN A 8 15.99 -50.50 16.23
N ALA A 9 16.59 -49.60 15.48
CA ALA A 9 17.38 -48.51 16.04
C ALA A 9 16.47 -47.27 16.15
N GLN A 10 16.02 -46.98 17.37
CA GLN A 10 15.42 -45.69 17.71
C GLN A 10 16.54 -44.63 17.62
N VAL A 11 16.66 -44.00 16.46
CA VAL A 11 17.46 -42.77 16.32
C VAL A 11 16.65 -41.67 16.97
N GLY A 12 17.06 -41.25 18.17
CA GLY A 12 16.55 -40.05 18.80
C GLY A 12 16.82 -38.86 17.90
N VAL A 13 15.79 -38.38 17.21
CA VAL A 13 15.84 -37.11 16.48
C VAL A 13 15.88 -36.03 17.55
N GLN A 14 17.08 -35.52 17.84
CA GLN A 14 17.20 -34.31 18.64
C GLN A 14 16.49 -33.19 17.86
N PRO A 15 15.51 -32.50 18.46
CA PRO A 15 14.88 -31.37 17.79
C PRO A 15 15.97 -30.35 17.40
N PRO A 16 15.87 -29.72 16.23
CA PRO A 16 16.82 -28.70 15.82
C PRO A 16 16.95 -27.66 16.94
N PRO A 17 18.17 -27.19 17.24
CA PRO A 17 18.37 -26.20 18.30
C PRO A 17 17.45 -25.01 18.05
N ALA A 18 16.76 -24.58 19.11
CA ALA A 18 15.92 -23.39 19.07
C ALA A 18 16.75 -22.24 18.48
N ILE A 19 16.28 -21.71 17.35
CA ILE A 19 16.91 -20.55 16.72
C ILE A 19 16.65 -19.38 17.66
N ASN A 20 17.66 -19.01 18.44
CA ASN A 20 17.64 -17.77 19.20
C ASN A 20 17.43 -16.62 18.20
N PRO A 21 16.47 -15.71 18.43
CA PRO A 21 16.36 -14.51 17.61
C PRO A 21 17.68 -13.75 17.72
N ILE A 22 18.34 -13.52 16.58
CA ILE A 22 19.49 -12.64 16.52
C ILE A 22 18.96 -11.23 16.80
N VAL A 23 19.25 -10.73 18.00
CA VAL A 23 19.11 -9.33 18.36
C VAL A 23 20.25 -8.59 17.65
N TYR A 24 19.94 -7.80 16.63
CA TYR A 24 20.92 -6.89 16.05
C TYR A 24 21.20 -5.77 17.05
N GLY A 25 22.44 -5.72 17.54
CA GLY A 25 22.98 -4.63 18.37
C GLY A 25 23.53 -3.43 17.58
N ASN A 26 23.31 -3.39 16.26
CA ASN A 26 23.75 -2.28 15.41
C ASN A 26 22.54 -1.44 14.99
N ASP A 27 22.62 -0.14 15.22
CA ASP A 27 21.58 0.82 14.89
C ASP A 27 21.26 0.77 13.38
N LEU A 28 20.06 0.28 13.02
CA LEU A 28 19.56 0.27 11.63
C LEU A 28 19.47 1.68 11.03
N ASN A 29 19.72 2.73 11.81
CA ASN A 29 19.74 4.10 11.33
C ASN A 29 20.87 4.45 10.36
N THR A 30 21.95 3.67 10.28
CA THR A 30 23.14 4.01 9.47
C THR A 30 23.38 3.09 8.27
N ILE A 31 22.53 2.09 8.02
CA ILE A 31 22.75 1.06 6.99
C ILE A 31 21.70 1.19 5.88
N ASN A 32 22.15 1.26 4.62
CA ASN A 32 21.27 1.12 3.47
C ASN A 32 20.84 -0.35 3.35
N LEU A 33 19.54 -0.59 3.21
CA LEU A 33 18.97 -1.94 3.10
C LEU A 33 19.17 -2.52 1.69
N THR A 34 19.39 -1.68 0.68
CA THR A 34 19.49 -2.08 -0.73
C THR A 34 20.91 -1.93 -1.29
N PRO A 35 21.29 -2.71 -2.32
CA PRO A 35 22.58 -2.54 -3.00
C PRO A 35 22.87 -1.12 -3.44
N LYS A 36 23.97 -0.58 -2.91
CA LYS A 36 24.43 0.81 -3.13
C LYS A 36 23.40 1.88 -2.73
N GLY A 37 22.34 1.53 -1.98
CA GLY A 37 21.26 2.43 -1.59
C GLY A 37 20.39 2.93 -2.75
N ILE A 38 20.42 2.28 -3.92
CA ILE A 38 19.73 2.75 -5.13
C ILE A 38 18.21 2.83 -4.91
N LEU A 39 17.66 1.91 -4.12
CA LEU A 39 16.23 1.74 -3.88
C LEU A 39 15.87 2.06 -2.41
N GLU A 40 16.69 2.89 -1.76
CA GLU A 40 16.51 3.26 -0.35
C GLU A 40 15.44 4.33 -0.15
N ASN A 41 15.20 5.17 -1.17
CA ASN A 41 14.14 6.16 -1.15
C ASN A 41 12.91 5.57 -1.84
N VAL A 42 11.83 5.45 -1.07
CA VAL A 42 10.53 4.99 -1.55
C VAL A 42 9.58 6.18 -1.56
N LEU A 43 8.78 6.33 -2.61
CA LEU A 43 7.83 7.45 -2.72
C LEU A 43 6.39 6.98 -2.59
N ASP A 44 5.48 7.86 -2.17
CA ASP A 44 4.04 7.67 -2.33
C ASP A 44 3.50 8.38 -3.60
N ASN A 45 2.20 8.32 -3.85
CA ASN A 45 1.56 8.96 -5.02
C ASN A 45 1.53 10.51 -4.95
N ARG A 46 1.96 11.09 -3.83
CA ARG A 46 2.10 12.54 -3.59
C ARG A 46 3.55 13.01 -3.68
N GLY A 47 4.49 12.09 -3.89
CA GLY A 47 5.93 12.38 -3.90
C GLY A 47 6.55 12.48 -2.51
N THR A 48 5.82 12.12 -1.45
CA THR A 48 6.37 12.02 -0.10
C THR A 48 7.43 10.93 -0.08
N LYS A 49 8.61 11.25 0.45
CA LYS A 49 9.76 10.33 0.49
C LYS A 49 9.84 9.64 1.84
N PHE A 50 9.95 8.32 1.80
CA PHE A 50 10.18 7.43 2.93
C PHE A 50 11.53 6.74 2.76
N LYS A 51 12.20 6.40 3.86
CA LYS A 51 13.28 5.42 3.79
C LYS A 51 12.67 4.03 3.74
N LEU A 52 13.29 3.11 3.00
CA LEU A 52 12.81 1.73 2.89
C LEU A 52 12.67 1.08 4.29
N LYS A 53 13.61 1.36 5.19
CA LYS A 53 13.55 0.89 6.59
C LYS A 53 12.29 1.35 7.34
N ASP A 54 11.74 2.52 7.01
CA ASP A 54 10.57 3.07 7.69
C ASP A 54 9.30 2.30 7.29
N LEU A 55 9.35 1.58 6.17
CA LEU A 55 8.29 0.73 5.67
C LEU A 55 8.38 -0.71 6.21
N LEU A 56 9.39 -1.02 7.03
CA LEU A 56 9.51 -2.34 7.66
C LEU A 56 8.37 -2.58 8.64
N ILE A 57 7.73 -3.74 8.47
CA ILE A 57 6.74 -4.25 9.41
C ILE A 57 7.47 -4.77 10.64
N LYS A 58 7.37 -4.02 11.75
CA LYS A 58 7.99 -4.40 13.03
C LYS A 58 7.20 -5.55 13.67
N SER A 59 7.89 -6.64 14.03
CA SER A 59 7.34 -7.79 14.79
C SER A 59 7.45 -7.55 16.32
N PRO A 60 6.78 -8.32 17.20
CA PRO A 60 5.99 -7.85 18.37
C PRO A 60 6.81 -7.45 19.61
N SER A 61 8.13 -7.35 19.50
CA SER A 61 9.02 -7.05 20.65
C SER A 61 9.42 -5.58 20.73
N GLY A 62 8.82 -4.71 19.91
CA GLY A 62 9.21 -3.30 19.80
C GLY A 62 8.06 -2.32 19.96
N ILE A 63 7.06 -2.35 19.09
CA ILE A 63 5.80 -1.58 19.19
C ILE A 63 4.72 -2.36 18.44
N LEU A 64 3.57 -2.57 19.09
CA LEU A 64 2.43 -3.36 18.61
C LEU A 64 1.73 -2.69 17.41
N THR A 65 1.96 -3.17 16.20
CA THR A 65 0.93 -3.07 15.15
C THR A 65 0.05 -4.30 15.26
N ASN A 66 -1.18 -4.14 15.73
CA ASN A 66 -2.15 -5.23 15.67
C ASN A 66 -2.36 -5.59 14.18
N SER A 67 -1.91 -6.78 13.78
CA SER A 67 -2.16 -7.30 12.44
C SER A 67 -3.51 -8.02 12.44
N LEU A 68 -4.40 -7.61 11.54
CA LEU A 68 -5.62 -8.37 11.25
C LEU A 68 -5.55 -8.94 9.85
N ASN A 69 -5.72 -10.25 9.77
CA ASN A 69 -6.07 -10.91 8.53
C ASN A 69 -7.59 -10.94 8.46
N CYS A 70 -8.16 -10.20 7.51
CA CYS A 70 -9.60 -10.08 7.34
C CYS A 70 -10.28 -11.41 7.05
N SER A 71 -9.67 -12.20 6.15
CA SER A 71 -10.04 -13.58 5.84
C SER A 71 -8.83 -14.32 5.25
N SER A 72 -8.86 -15.65 5.26
CA SER A 72 -7.88 -16.48 4.54
C SER A 72 -7.90 -16.25 3.02
N THR A 73 -9.04 -15.83 2.46
CA THR A 73 -9.23 -15.56 1.03
C THR A 73 -8.82 -14.15 0.59
N SER A 74 -8.61 -13.21 1.52
CA SER A 74 -8.17 -11.86 1.20
C SER A 74 -6.71 -11.85 0.76
N TYR A 75 -6.36 -11.12 -0.31
CA TYR A 75 -4.97 -10.88 -0.70
C TYR A 75 -4.23 -9.92 0.25
N PHE A 76 -4.94 -9.28 1.17
CA PHE A 76 -4.44 -8.15 1.93
C PHE A 76 -4.30 -8.45 3.42
N ASN A 77 -3.16 -8.06 3.99
CA ASN A 77 -2.93 -7.99 5.43
C ASN A 77 -3.05 -6.55 5.88
N LEU A 78 -3.80 -6.28 6.95
CA LEU A 78 -3.97 -4.94 7.49
C LEU A 78 -3.23 -4.79 8.82
N TYR A 79 -2.48 -3.70 8.96
CA TYR A 79 -1.72 -3.40 10.17
C TYR A 79 -2.14 -2.04 10.72
N PHE A 80 -2.70 -2.03 11.93
CA PHE A 80 -3.28 -0.82 12.51
C PHE A 80 -2.27 -0.06 13.36
N GLU A 81 -2.03 1.20 13.00
CA GLU A 81 -1.28 2.17 13.79
C GLU A 81 -2.11 2.65 14.99
N ALA A 82 -1.45 2.99 16.09
CA ALA A 82 -2.09 3.67 17.21
C ALA A 82 -2.73 5.01 16.77
N GLY A 83 -3.99 5.23 17.16
CA GLY A 83 -4.78 6.39 16.74
C GLY A 83 -5.36 6.28 15.32
N SER A 84 -5.30 5.11 14.68
CA SER A 84 -5.96 4.88 13.38
C SER A 84 -7.49 4.76 13.48
N GLY A 85 -8.06 4.71 14.68
CA GLY A 85 -9.49 4.52 14.91
C GLY A 85 -9.97 3.09 14.67
N MET A 86 -9.04 2.15 14.49
CA MET A 86 -9.27 0.73 14.21
C MET A 86 -8.36 -0.23 15.00
N GLU A 87 -7.43 0.28 15.80
CA GLU A 87 -6.37 -0.49 16.46
C GLU A 87 -6.80 -1.23 17.75
N ILE A 88 -7.77 -0.70 18.50
CA ILE A 88 -8.18 -1.25 19.79
C ILE A 88 -9.08 -2.46 19.57
N MET A 89 -8.59 -3.65 19.92
CA MET A 89 -9.30 -4.92 19.64
C MET A 89 -10.57 -5.10 20.47
N THR A 90 -10.59 -4.56 21.69
CA THR A 90 -11.73 -4.65 22.63
C THR A 90 -12.78 -3.55 22.42
N ASN A 91 -12.51 -2.56 21.57
CA ASN A 91 -13.46 -1.47 21.32
C ASN A 91 -14.49 -1.89 20.24
N PRO A 92 -15.80 -1.89 20.55
CA PRO A 92 -16.83 -2.31 19.60
C PRO A 92 -16.93 -1.41 18.36
N ILE A 93 -16.68 -0.10 18.48
CA ILE A 93 -16.69 0.83 17.34
C ILE A 93 -15.52 0.52 16.40
N HIS A 94 -14.32 0.25 16.96
CA HIS A 94 -13.17 -0.17 16.14
C HIS A 94 -13.45 -1.52 15.47
N ALA A 95 -14.13 -2.45 16.17
CA ALA A 95 -14.51 -3.73 15.59
C ALA A 95 -15.49 -3.57 14.40
N GLN A 96 -16.47 -2.68 14.49
CA GLN A 96 -17.39 -2.37 13.39
C GLN A 96 -16.65 -1.78 12.19
N ARG A 97 -15.75 -0.80 12.41
CA ARG A 97 -14.92 -0.21 11.35
C ARG A 97 -14.04 -1.27 10.67
N ARG A 98 -13.37 -2.12 11.45
CA ARG A 98 -12.56 -3.24 10.92
C ARG A 98 -13.40 -4.22 10.12
N ALA A 99 -14.62 -4.53 10.54
CA ALA A 99 -15.51 -5.42 9.81
C ALA A 99 -15.82 -4.89 8.40
N VAL A 100 -16.08 -3.59 8.26
CA VAL A 100 -16.31 -2.95 6.96
C VAL A 100 -15.07 -3.00 6.08
N VAL A 101 -13.92 -2.57 6.60
CA VAL A 101 -12.67 -2.55 5.83
C VAL A 101 -12.28 -3.97 5.41
N CYS A 102 -12.47 -4.95 6.29
CA CYS A 102 -12.20 -6.35 5.98
C CYS A 102 -13.12 -6.92 4.92
N LYS A 103 -14.42 -6.65 5.04
CA LYS A 103 -15.39 -7.05 4.02
C LYS A 103 -15.03 -6.47 2.65
N PHE A 104 -14.65 -5.19 2.60
CA PHE A 104 -14.20 -4.57 1.36
C PHE A 104 -12.99 -5.30 0.75
N PHE A 105 -11.93 -5.59 1.52
CA PHE A 105 -10.74 -6.25 0.98
C PHE A 105 -10.99 -7.71 0.58
N GLU A 106 -11.94 -8.40 1.21
CA GLU A 106 -12.43 -9.72 0.77
C GLU A 106 -13.15 -9.63 -0.58
N ASP A 107 -14.04 -8.66 -0.72
CA ASP A 107 -14.79 -8.44 -1.96
C ASP A 107 -13.87 -8.01 -3.09
N LEU A 108 -12.90 -7.14 -2.81
CA LEU A 108 -11.88 -6.72 -3.77
C LEU A 108 -11.02 -7.90 -4.23
N SER A 109 -10.61 -8.76 -3.30
CA SER A 109 -9.83 -9.97 -3.62
C SER A 109 -10.64 -10.95 -4.46
N SER A 110 -11.96 -11.02 -4.25
CA SER A 110 -12.87 -11.84 -5.05
C SER A 110 -13.14 -11.25 -6.44
N PHE A 111 -13.05 -9.91 -6.57
CA PHE A 111 -13.24 -9.19 -7.82
C PHE A 111 -12.01 -9.23 -8.73
N ILE A 112 -10.81 -9.12 -8.15
CA ILE A 112 -9.57 -9.06 -8.92
C ILE A 112 -9.13 -10.47 -9.35
N ILE A 113 -8.89 -10.66 -10.64
CA ILE A 113 -8.23 -11.87 -11.14
C ILE A 113 -6.72 -11.74 -10.90
N SER A 114 -6.17 -12.57 -10.01
CA SER A 114 -4.75 -12.53 -9.64
C SER A 114 -4.16 -13.92 -9.39
N PRO A 115 -2.86 -14.14 -9.65
CA PRO A 115 -2.14 -15.34 -9.20
C PRO A 115 -2.14 -15.52 -7.67
N LEU A 116 -2.45 -14.47 -6.88
CA LEU A 116 -2.65 -14.56 -5.44
C LEU A 116 -3.91 -15.38 -5.06
N SER A 117 -4.83 -15.63 -6.00
CA SER A 117 -5.98 -16.53 -5.81
C SER A 117 -5.57 -17.98 -5.59
N ASN A 118 -4.37 -18.36 -6.03
CA ASN A 118 -3.91 -19.73 -5.88
C ASN A 118 -3.76 -20.06 -4.39
N PRO A 119 -4.44 -21.08 -3.84
CA PRO A 119 -4.36 -21.42 -2.42
C PRO A 119 -2.96 -21.80 -1.93
N SER A 120 -2.06 -22.22 -2.83
CA SER A 120 -0.64 -22.48 -2.51
C SER A 120 0.21 -21.21 -2.46
N ASN A 121 -0.32 -20.06 -2.91
CA ASN A 121 0.37 -18.79 -2.85
C ASN A 121 0.13 -18.14 -1.49
N ILE A 122 1.21 -18.00 -0.71
CA ILE A 122 1.18 -17.38 0.62
C ILE A 122 1.48 -15.88 0.60
N THR A 123 1.78 -15.32 -0.58
CA THR A 123 2.07 -13.89 -0.74
C THR A 123 0.82 -13.07 -0.44
N LYS A 124 1.00 -11.94 0.25
CA LYS A 124 -0.06 -10.98 0.56
C LYS A 124 0.45 -9.56 0.37
N VAL A 125 -0.48 -8.65 0.07
CA VAL A 125 -0.24 -7.20 0.05
C VAL A 125 -0.39 -6.69 1.48
N ASN A 126 0.65 -6.08 2.03
CA ASN A 126 0.61 -5.50 3.36
C ASN A 126 0.21 -4.03 3.30
N ILE A 127 -0.88 -3.67 3.97
CA ILE A 127 -1.39 -2.31 4.03
C ILE A 127 -1.20 -1.74 5.43
N TRP A 128 -0.57 -0.57 5.51
CA TRP A 128 -0.45 0.18 6.75
C TRP A 128 -1.68 1.07 6.96
N VAL A 129 -2.49 0.76 7.96
CA VAL A 129 -3.64 1.58 8.34
C VAL A 129 -3.16 2.65 9.32
N ARG A 130 -3.04 3.88 8.82
CA ARG A 130 -2.37 5.00 9.50
C ARG A 130 -3.32 5.82 10.36
N ASN A 131 -2.76 6.46 11.38
CA ASN A 131 -3.40 7.62 12.02
C ASN A 131 -3.38 8.80 11.04
N ILE A 132 -4.56 9.35 10.74
CA ILE A 132 -4.71 10.42 9.74
C ILE A 132 -3.89 11.66 10.11
N ASN A 133 -3.75 11.96 11.39
CA ASN A 133 -3.01 13.12 11.90
C ASN A 133 -1.49 12.97 11.69
N ASN A 134 -0.99 11.74 11.49
CA ASN A 134 0.41 11.47 11.19
C ASN A 134 0.69 11.46 9.67
N VAL A 135 -0.35 11.47 8.85
CA VAL A 135 -0.25 11.53 7.38
C VAL A 135 -0.49 12.96 6.90
N PHE A 136 -1.40 13.70 7.53
CA PHE A 136 -1.77 15.04 7.12
C PHE A 136 -1.92 16.01 8.30
N SER A 137 -1.31 17.19 8.17
CA SER A 137 -1.53 18.29 9.11
C SER A 137 -2.88 18.95 8.82
N ASN A 138 -3.83 18.87 9.77
CA ASN A 138 -5.12 19.56 9.77
C ASN A 138 -6.18 19.00 8.77
N PRO A 139 -6.79 17.83 9.05
CA PRO A 139 -7.63 17.05 8.14
C PRO A 139 -9.05 17.61 7.87
N ASN A 140 -9.22 18.93 7.77
CA ASN A 140 -10.54 19.51 7.50
C ASN A 140 -11.06 19.09 6.12
N GLY A 141 -12.27 18.51 6.08
CA GLY A 141 -12.97 18.13 4.86
C GLY A 141 -12.69 16.71 4.36
N ILE A 142 -11.54 16.13 4.68
CA ILE A 142 -11.16 14.81 4.15
C ILE A 142 -11.79 13.65 4.94
N LEU A 143 -12.36 12.69 4.20
CA LEU A 143 -12.92 11.45 4.75
C LEU A 143 -11.84 10.37 4.93
N GLY A 144 -10.87 10.34 4.04
CA GLY A 144 -9.77 9.39 4.05
C GLY A 144 -8.69 9.75 3.05
N LEU A 145 -7.71 8.86 2.95
CA LEU A 145 -6.61 8.93 2.00
C LEU A 145 -6.03 7.53 1.85
N ALA A 146 -5.74 7.12 0.63
CA ALA A 146 -4.84 6.00 0.39
C ALA A 146 -3.76 6.29 -0.64
N SER A 147 -2.63 5.62 -0.46
CA SER A 147 -1.54 5.61 -1.42
C SER A 147 -0.86 4.26 -1.45
N SER A 148 -0.33 3.90 -2.61
CA SER A 148 0.67 2.85 -2.73
C SER A 148 2.06 3.44 -2.71
N TYR A 149 3.04 2.61 -2.42
CA TYR A 149 4.44 2.99 -2.48
C TYR A 149 5.03 2.70 -3.87
N TYR A 150 6.13 3.39 -4.16
CA TYR A 150 6.89 3.29 -5.39
C TYR A 150 8.37 3.14 -5.07
N CYS A 151 8.90 1.95 -5.30
CA CYS A 151 10.32 1.66 -5.19
C CYS A 151 10.97 1.80 -6.59
N LEU A 152 11.55 2.97 -6.87
CA LEU A 152 12.05 3.34 -8.19
C LEU A 152 13.49 3.84 -8.11
N PRO A 153 14.34 3.56 -9.11
CA PRO A 153 15.67 4.16 -9.17
C PRO A 153 15.55 5.67 -9.47
N HIS A 154 16.55 6.43 -9.05
CA HIS A 154 16.70 7.82 -9.45
C HIS A 154 16.85 7.93 -10.97
N SER A 155 16.05 8.80 -11.61
CA SER A 155 16.14 9.10 -13.04
C SER A 155 15.76 10.54 -13.32
N THR A 156 16.68 11.30 -13.91
CA THR A 156 16.51 12.70 -14.35
C THR A 156 16.41 12.86 -15.87
N VAL A 157 16.64 11.78 -16.62
CA VAL A 157 16.86 11.86 -18.09
C VAL A 157 15.85 11.02 -18.85
N THR A 158 15.51 9.84 -18.31
CA THR A 158 14.64 8.86 -18.95
C THR A 158 13.39 8.73 -18.12
N GLY A 159 12.35 9.48 -18.51
CA GLY A 159 11.05 9.31 -17.90
C GLY A 159 10.45 7.94 -18.20
N GLY A 160 9.38 7.56 -17.50
CA GLY A 160 8.83 6.21 -17.66
C GLY A 160 7.49 5.99 -16.99
N ILE A 161 7.06 4.74 -17.01
CA ILE A 161 5.86 4.28 -16.34
C ILE A 161 6.28 3.53 -15.08
N ALA A 162 5.81 4.02 -13.93
CA ALA A 162 5.98 3.38 -12.64
C ALA A 162 4.71 2.61 -12.26
N ASP A 163 4.88 1.32 -12.00
CA ASP A 163 3.87 0.52 -11.34
C ASP A 163 4.14 0.51 -9.83
N ASN A 164 3.07 0.68 -9.06
CA ASN A 164 3.15 0.75 -7.60
C ASN A 164 3.29 -0.66 -6.96
N GLU A 165 3.75 -0.71 -5.71
CA GLU A 165 4.04 -1.98 -5.02
C GLU A 165 2.80 -2.88 -4.87
N ILE A 166 1.63 -2.32 -4.54
CA ILE A 166 0.37 -3.07 -4.49
C ILE A 166 0.06 -3.73 -5.85
N TRP A 167 0.09 -2.95 -6.93
CA TRP A 167 -0.19 -3.46 -8.27
C TRP A 167 0.80 -4.55 -8.68
N LYS A 168 2.10 -4.35 -8.42
CA LYS A 168 3.14 -5.33 -8.74
C LYS A 168 2.88 -6.65 -8.02
N THR A 169 2.55 -6.62 -6.74
CA THR A 169 2.28 -7.83 -5.95
C THR A 169 1.04 -8.57 -6.44
N ILE A 170 -0.04 -7.84 -6.71
CA ILE A 170 -1.29 -8.42 -7.22
C ILE A 170 -1.08 -9.04 -8.61
N ASN A 171 -0.39 -8.36 -9.52
CA ASN A 171 -0.27 -8.83 -10.91
C ASN A 171 0.75 -9.97 -11.06
N THR A 172 1.85 -9.94 -10.30
CA THR A 172 2.89 -10.97 -10.39
C THR A 172 2.60 -12.18 -9.52
N GLY A 173 1.83 -12.03 -8.44
CA GLY A 173 1.66 -13.05 -7.41
C GLY A 173 2.86 -13.21 -6.48
N ALA A 174 3.87 -12.34 -6.58
CA ALA A 174 5.06 -12.36 -5.74
C ALA A 174 5.18 -11.03 -4.98
N ASP A 175 5.82 -11.06 -3.80
CA ASP A 175 6.09 -9.84 -3.05
C ASP A 175 6.95 -8.89 -3.91
N SER A 176 6.55 -7.62 -4.02
CA SER A 176 7.20 -6.67 -4.91
C SER A 176 8.57 -6.20 -4.38
N TYR A 177 8.86 -6.47 -3.11
CA TYR A 177 10.14 -6.27 -2.44
C TYR A 177 11.02 -7.54 -2.43
N LEU A 178 10.58 -8.63 -3.08
CA LEU A 178 11.35 -9.87 -3.15
C LEU A 178 12.77 -9.60 -3.67
N ASN A 179 13.77 -10.05 -2.92
CA ASN A 179 15.21 -9.89 -3.21
C ASN A 179 15.74 -8.46 -3.24
N LEU A 180 14.97 -7.46 -2.79
CA LEU A 180 15.42 -6.06 -2.78
C LEU A 180 16.62 -5.82 -1.83
N THR A 181 16.68 -6.58 -0.74
CA THR A 181 17.63 -6.40 0.38
C THR A 181 18.76 -7.42 0.43
N VAL A 182 18.74 -8.40 -0.48
CA VAL A 182 19.71 -9.51 -0.50
C VAL A 182 20.90 -9.13 -1.39
N PRO A 183 22.15 -9.47 -1.02
CA PRO A 183 22.58 -10.20 0.19
C PRO A 183 22.90 -9.29 1.39
N ILE A 184 22.63 -7.98 1.30
CA ILE A 184 23.19 -6.96 2.21
C ILE A 184 22.62 -7.07 3.62
N THR A 185 21.32 -7.32 3.75
CA THR A 185 20.68 -7.47 5.06
C THR A 185 19.80 -8.71 5.09
N ASN A 186 20.14 -9.65 5.98
CA ASN A 186 19.26 -10.75 6.38
C ASN A 186 18.33 -10.27 7.49
N LEU A 187 17.28 -9.52 7.12
CA LEU A 187 16.33 -8.91 8.06
C LEU A 187 15.45 -9.96 8.77
N ARG A 188 15.35 -11.17 8.22
CA ARG A 188 14.80 -12.37 8.87
C ARG A 188 15.68 -13.58 8.54
N ALA A 189 15.68 -14.60 9.41
CA ALA A 189 16.37 -15.86 9.16
C ALA A 189 15.70 -16.57 7.96
N GLY A 190 16.36 -16.58 6.81
CA GLY A 190 15.87 -17.20 5.58
C GLY A 190 16.31 -16.44 4.32
N THR A 191 16.38 -17.14 3.19
CA THR A 191 16.83 -16.58 1.89
C THR A 191 15.73 -15.83 1.14
N ASN A 192 14.45 -15.98 1.53
CA ASN A 192 13.30 -15.35 0.88
C ASN A 192 12.56 -14.43 1.87
N GLN A 193 12.79 -13.12 1.72
CA GLN A 193 12.23 -12.08 2.59
C GLN A 193 10.88 -11.57 2.08
N ILE A 194 9.87 -12.45 2.06
CA ILE A 194 8.49 -12.05 1.75
C ILE A 194 7.80 -11.43 2.97
N GLY A 195 6.91 -10.48 2.73
CA GLY A 195 6.05 -9.87 3.74
C GLY A 195 6.77 -8.98 4.75
N LEU A 196 7.91 -8.39 4.38
CA LEU A 196 8.69 -7.54 5.28
C LEU A 196 8.25 -6.08 5.29
N PHE A 197 7.72 -5.60 4.17
CA PHE A 197 7.43 -4.19 3.97
C PHE A 197 5.95 -3.95 3.71
N TYR A 198 5.50 -2.75 4.08
CA TYR A 198 4.23 -2.23 3.62
C TYR A 198 4.29 -1.92 2.13
N HIS A 199 3.24 -2.30 1.40
CA HIS A 199 3.09 -2.04 -0.04
C HIS A 199 2.32 -0.73 -0.29
N GLY A 200 1.51 -0.31 0.68
CA GLY A 200 0.82 0.96 0.68
C GLY A 200 0.25 1.29 2.03
N MET A 201 -0.51 2.39 2.08
CA MET A 201 -1.18 2.87 3.26
C MET A 201 -2.60 3.33 2.97
N ILE A 202 -3.45 3.23 3.99
CA ILE A 202 -4.79 3.81 4.01
C ILE A 202 -4.98 4.55 5.33
N THR A 203 -5.82 5.58 5.34
CA THR A 203 -6.23 6.26 6.55
C THR A 203 -7.62 6.85 6.38
N PHE A 204 -8.34 6.97 7.48
CA PHE A 204 -9.70 7.51 7.52
C PHE A 204 -9.84 8.45 8.69
N ASN A 205 -10.68 9.46 8.50
CA ASN A 205 -10.94 10.45 9.51
C ASN A 205 -11.99 9.93 10.50
N PHE A 206 -11.50 9.30 11.57
CA PHE A 206 -12.29 8.89 12.73
C PHE A 206 -12.11 9.84 13.91
N ASN A 207 -11.84 11.12 13.65
CA ASN A 207 -11.67 12.11 14.71
C ASN A 207 -12.98 12.42 15.46
N ASP A 208 -14.12 11.83 15.04
CA ASP A 208 -15.33 11.69 15.87
C ASP A 208 -15.07 10.98 17.21
N THR A 209 -14.00 10.16 17.27
CA THR A 209 -13.58 9.40 18.45
C THR A 209 -12.32 9.95 19.14
N ALA A 210 -11.75 11.07 18.67
CA ALA A 210 -10.54 11.65 19.25
C ALA A 210 -10.82 12.26 20.64
N ILE A 211 -10.04 11.84 21.64
CA ILE A 211 -10.00 12.47 22.97
C ILE A 211 -8.59 13.01 23.22
N PRO A 212 -8.42 14.33 23.42
CA PRO A 212 -9.45 15.38 23.33
C PRO A 212 -9.93 15.59 21.89
N ALA A 213 -11.15 16.12 21.75
CA ALA A 213 -11.69 16.50 20.46
C ALA A 213 -10.72 17.42 19.72
N ILE A 214 -10.47 17.16 18.43
CA ILE A 214 -9.63 18.02 17.61
C ILE A 214 -10.39 19.34 17.42
N PRO A 215 -9.79 20.50 17.78
CA PRO A 215 -10.45 21.79 17.58
C PRO A 215 -10.75 22.04 16.10
N ASN A 216 -11.94 22.55 15.80
CA ASN A 216 -12.39 22.98 14.46
C ASN A 216 -12.75 21.88 13.43
N THR A 217 -13.00 20.63 13.86
CA THR A 217 -13.55 19.59 12.97
C THR A 217 -14.99 19.24 13.37
N ASN A 218 -15.92 19.26 12.41
CA ASN A 218 -17.22 18.62 12.59
C ASN A 218 -17.01 17.10 12.67
N PRO A 219 -17.60 16.40 13.66
CA PRO A 219 -17.45 14.95 13.77
C PRO A 219 -18.07 14.26 12.57
N ILE A 220 -17.29 13.40 11.90
CA ILE A 220 -17.76 12.58 10.79
C ILE A 220 -18.53 11.39 11.37
N VAL A 221 -19.80 11.27 10.99
CA VAL A 221 -20.62 10.12 11.36
C VAL A 221 -20.51 9.08 10.25
N TRP A 222 -20.00 7.90 10.61
CA TRP A 222 -19.78 6.78 9.68
C TRP A 222 -20.90 5.74 9.73
N ASN A 223 -21.41 5.35 8.57
CA ASN A 223 -22.22 4.15 8.41
C ASN A 223 -21.28 2.96 8.30
N THR A 224 -21.40 2.04 9.25
CA THR A 224 -20.66 0.77 9.27
C THR A 224 -21.57 -0.44 9.14
N ASP A 225 -22.86 -0.24 8.84
CA ASP A 225 -23.83 -1.32 8.71
C ASP A 225 -23.78 -1.93 7.30
N LEU A 226 -23.19 -3.13 7.22
CA LEU A 226 -23.05 -3.91 5.99
C LEU A 226 -24.35 -4.65 5.59
N ALA A 227 -25.40 -4.64 6.42
CA ALA A 227 -26.67 -5.32 6.14
C ALA A 227 -27.69 -4.40 5.45
N THR A 228 -27.44 -3.09 5.42
CA THR A 228 -28.38 -2.11 4.85
C THR A 228 -28.00 -1.75 3.42
N ASN A 229 -29.01 -1.63 2.56
CA ASN A 229 -28.83 -1.19 1.17
C ASN A 229 -29.08 0.32 0.99
N SER A 230 -29.31 1.06 2.07
CA SER A 230 -29.61 2.48 2.07
C SER A 230 -28.84 3.20 3.15
N ILE A 231 -28.13 4.27 2.79
CA ILE A 231 -27.34 5.07 3.72
C ILE A 231 -28.27 6.10 4.40
N PRO A 232 -28.27 6.20 5.74
CA PRO A 232 -29.03 7.23 6.44
C PRO A 232 -28.59 8.66 6.04
N ILE A 233 -29.52 9.61 6.15
CA ILE A 233 -29.24 11.04 5.88
C ILE A 233 -28.17 11.56 6.86
N ASN A 234 -27.24 12.40 6.37
CA ASN A 234 -26.14 12.99 7.14
C ASN A 234 -25.09 12.00 7.67
N VAL A 235 -24.94 10.84 7.03
CA VAL A 235 -23.95 9.83 7.38
C VAL A 235 -23.11 9.49 6.15
N PHE A 236 -21.80 9.32 6.34
CA PHE A 236 -20.89 8.88 5.28
C PHE A 236 -20.75 7.37 5.30
N ASP A 237 -20.80 6.73 4.14
CA ASP A 237 -20.65 5.28 4.04
C ASP A 237 -19.19 4.86 4.03
N LEU A 238 -18.76 4.13 5.07
CA LEU A 238 -17.37 3.74 5.22
C LEU A 238 -16.95 2.76 4.11
N TYR A 239 -17.83 1.86 3.67
CA TYR A 239 -17.49 0.92 2.60
C TYR A 239 -17.17 1.66 1.29
N THR A 240 -18.00 2.62 0.92
CA THR A 240 -17.81 3.46 -0.27
C THR A 240 -16.57 4.34 -0.15
N ALA A 241 -16.29 4.91 1.02
CA ALA A 241 -15.06 5.66 1.25
C ALA A 241 -13.82 4.76 1.12
N VAL A 242 -13.85 3.54 1.67
CA VAL A 242 -12.74 2.59 1.52
C VAL A 242 -12.54 2.21 0.05
N LEU A 243 -13.62 1.97 -0.70
CA LEU A 243 -13.55 1.73 -2.14
C LEU A 243 -12.91 2.89 -2.89
N HIS A 244 -13.34 4.12 -2.61
CA HIS A 244 -12.77 5.32 -3.21
C HIS A 244 -11.27 5.41 -2.96
N GLU A 245 -10.86 5.34 -1.70
CA GLU A 245 -9.46 5.48 -1.33
C GLU A 245 -8.60 4.35 -1.90
N VAL A 246 -9.00 3.09 -1.71
CA VAL A 246 -8.21 1.95 -2.20
C VAL A 246 -8.07 1.95 -3.73
N THR A 247 -9.01 2.54 -4.47
CA THR A 247 -8.87 2.74 -5.92
C THR A 247 -7.63 3.59 -6.26
N HIS A 248 -7.36 4.64 -5.49
CA HIS A 248 -6.12 5.41 -5.63
C HIS A 248 -4.88 4.56 -5.34
N ALA A 249 -4.91 3.75 -4.28
CA ALA A 249 -3.80 2.86 -3.92
C ALA A 249 -3.55 1.74 -4.96
N LEU A 250 -4.59 1.23 -5.61
CA LEU A 250 -4.44 0.24 -6.70
C LEU A 250 -3.73 0.82 -7.93
N GLY A 251 -3.63 2.16 -8.03
CA GLY A 251 -2.93 2.84 -9.12
C GLY A 251 -3.83 3.69 -10.00
N PHE A 252 -5.11 3.88 -9.65
CA PHE A 252 -5.97 4.87 -10.32
C PHE A 252 -5.75 6.26 -9.71
N SER A 253 -4.54 6.77 -9.92
CA SER A 253 -4.09 8.08 -9.44
C SER A 253 -3.10 8.63 -10.44
N SER A 254 -3.28 9.88 -10.86
CA SER A 254 -2.33 10.52 -11.77
C SER A 254 -1.06 10.95 -11.04
N LEU A 255 0.10 10.61 -11.61
CA LEU A 255 1.40 11.14 -11.19
C LEU A 255 1.83 12.36 -12.01
N ILE A 256 0.97 12.88 -12.89
CA ILE A 256 1.17 14.16 -13.57
C ILE A 256 0.82 15.30 -12.59
N ALA A 257 1.79 16.16 -12.30
CA ALA A 257 1.61 17.39 -11.54
C ALA A 257 0.88 18.45 -12.39
N PRO A 258 0.29 19.50 -11.78
CA PRO A 258 -0.45 20.53 -12.53
C PRO A 258 0.37 21.24 -13.63
N ASP A 259 1.69 21.25 -13.54
CA ASP A 259 2.61 21.81 -14.53
C ASP A 259 3.06 20.80 -15.61
N GLY A 260 2.53 19.58 -15.57
CA GLY A 260 2.89 18.48 -16.48
C GLY A 260 4.11 17.67 -16.02
N THR A 261 4.80 18.06 -14.95
CA THR A 261 5.95 17.29 -14.43
C THR A 261 5.50 16.07 -13.63
N SER A 262 6.43 15.19 -13.23
CA SER A 262 6.10 14.11 -12.30
C SER A 262 5.89 14.62 -10.88
N LYS A 263 4.80 14.18 -10.22
CA LYS A 263 4.57 14.39 -8.78
C LYS A 263 5.65 13.76 -7.89
N LEU A 264 6.42 12.80 -8.40
CA LEU A 264 7.53 12.18 -7.66
C LEU A 264 8.78 13.09 -7.61
N GLY A 265 8.75 14.21 -8.33
CA GLY A 265 9.76 15.27 -8.35
C GLY A 265 10.80 15.10 -9.47
N TYR A 266 11.61 16.13 -9.68
CA TYR A 266 12.57 16.24 -10.79
C TYR A 266 13.61 15.11 -10.90
N SER A 267 13.84 14.38 -9.80
CA SER A 267 14.77 13.23 -9.74
C SER A 267 14.11 11.88 -10.06
N TYR A 268 12.81 11.90 -10.35
CA TYR A 268 11.97 10.74 -10.58
C TYR A 268 10.94 11.09 -11.65
N ASP A 269 11.37 11.22 -12.91
CA ASP A 269 10.50 11.56 -14.05
C ASP A 269 9.55 10.41 -14.46
N TYR A 270 8.86 9.80 -13.49
CA TYR A 270 7.96 8.67 -13.71
C TYR A 270 6.50 9.12 -13.64
N PHE A 271 5.70 8.55 -14.53
CA PHE A 271 4.25 8.68 -14.57
C PHE A 271 3.60 7.34 -14.24
N ASN A 272 2.31 7.35 -13.90
CA ASN A 272 1.59 6.11 -13.62
C ASN A 272 1.13 5.46 -14.94
N ARG A 273 0.91 4.15 -14.92
CA ARG A 273 0.24 3.43 -16.01
C ARG A 273 -1.12 4.04 -16.34
N TYR A 274 -1.84 4.52 -15.33
CA TYR A 274 -3.10 5.24 -15.50
C TYR A 274 -2.97 6.49 -16.39
N ASP A 275 -1.86 7.22 -16.28
CA ASP A 275 -1.62 8.47 -17.03
C ASP A 275 -1.55 8.26 -18.54
N LYS A 276 -1.22 7.06 -18.99
CA LYS A 276 -1.21 6.69 -20.41
C LYS A 276 -2.59 6.73 -21.07
N PHE A 277 -3.65 6.66 -20.27
CA PHE A 277 -5.02 6.67 -20.76
C PHE A 277 -5.64 8.06 -20.68
N LEU A 278 -4.99 9.00 -20.01
CA LEU A 278 -5.49 10.35 -19.86
C LEU A 278 -5.33 11.12 -21.16
N LYS A 279 -6.39 11.84 -21.51
CA LYS A 279 -6.48 12.67 -22.70
C LYS A 279 -7.00 14.05 -22.34
N THR A 280 -6.79 15.01 -23.22
CA THR A 280 -7.47 16.31 -23.11
C THR A 280 -8.96 16.18 -23.38
N ASN A 281 -9.71 17.26 -23.13
CA ASN A 281 -11.15 17.35 -23.39
C ASN A 281 -11.53 17.07 -24.87
N ASP A 282 -10.60 17.25 -25.81
CA ASP A 282 -10.84 16.94 -27.22
C ASP A 282 -10.79 15.44 -27.55
N SER A 283 -10.44 14.59 -26.57
CA SER A 283 -10.34 13.12 -26.68
C SER A 283 -9.37 12.58 -27.75
N ASN A 284 -8.67 13.46 -28.46
CA ASN A 284 -7.75 13.13 -29.55
C ASN A 284 -6.30 13.20 -29.10
N ASN A 285 -6.01 14.03 -28.10
CA ASN A 285 -4.65 14.23 -27.60
C ASN A 285 -4.45 13.55 -26.24
N PHE A 286 -3.50 12.61 -26.16
CA PHE A 286 -3.04 12.05 -24.89
C PHE A 286 -2.18 13.05 -24.13
N LEU A 287 -2.28 13.01 -22.79
CA LEU A 287 -1.47 13.83 -21.90
C LEU A 287 -0.01 13.40 -21.91
N LEU A 288 0.25 12.11 -22.10
CA LEU A 288 1.60 11.57 -22.27
C LEU A 288 1.87 11.22 -23.73
N THR A 289 3.10 11.46 -24.14
CA THR A 289 3.69 10.96 -25.39
C THR A 289 4.82 10.00 -25.07
N THR A 290 5.07 9.04 -25.97
CA THR A 290 6.22 8.15 -25.88
C THR A 290 7.05 8.27 -27.16
N SER A 291 8.37 8.39 -27.00
CA SER A 291 9.31 8.33 -28.12
C SER A 291 9.94 6.94 -28.28
N ALA A 292 9.52 5.95 -27.48
CA ALA A 292 10.07 4.60 -27.51
C ALA A 292 9.11 3.59 -28.14
N SER A 293 9.70 2.57 -28.79
CA SER A 293 8.99 1.35 -29.19
C SER A 293 8.51 0.52 -28.00
N SER A 294 9.10 0.71 -26.81
CA SER A 294 8.67 0.10 -25.56
C SER A 294 7.75 1.03 -24.77
N ASN A 295 6.66 0.48 -24.27
CA ASN A 295 5.56 1.21 -23.64
C ASN A 295 5.84 1.69 -22.20
N MET A 296 7.03 1.42 -21.65
CA MET A 296 7.38 1.67 -20.24
C MET A 296 8.44 2.76 -20.04
N TYR A 297 9.21 3.10 -21.06
CA TYR A 297 10.30 4.08 -20.97
C TYR A 297 10.07 5.24 -21.94
N ASN A 298 10.75 6.37 -21.70
CA ASN A 298 10.66 7.59 -22.50
C ASN A 298 9.22 8.13 -22.62
N ASN A 299 8.43 7.95 -21.56
CA ASN A 299 7.13 8.60 -21.46
C ASN A 299 7.36 10.00 -20.91
N LYS A 300 6.77 11.00 -21.56
CA LYS A 300 6.86 12.41 -21.18
C LYS A 300 5.52 13.08 -21.36
N PHE A 301 5.28 14.13 -20.56
CA PHE A 301 4.17 15.01 -20.79
C PHE A 301 4.22 15.63 -22.19
N ASN A 302 3.07 15.71 -22.85
CA ASN A 302 2.95 16.24 -24.19
C ASN A 302 3.19 17.77 -24.18
N GLN A 303 4.36 18.19 -24.63
CA GLN A 303 4.79 19.59 -24.61
C GLN A 303 3.95 20.52 -25.50
N ASN A 304 3.12 19.97 -26.39
CA ASN A 304 2.20 20.75 -27.21
C ASN A 304 0.90 21.13 -26.45
N LEU A 305 0.71 20.59 -25.23
CA LEU A 305 -0.44 20.88 -24.39
C LEU A 305 -0.11 21.98 -23.39
N LEU A 306 -1.07 22.88 -23.15
CA LEU A 306 -0.99 23.84 -22.05
C LEU A 306 -1.35 23.12 -20.73
N PRO A 307 -0.51 23.20 -19.68
CA PRO A 307 -0.74 22.47 -18.42
C PRO A 307 -2.02 22.87 -17.65
N ALA A 308 -2.65 23.99 -18.02
CA ALA A 308 -3.87 24.47 -17.37
C ALA A 308 -5.12 23.58 -17.60
N VAL A 309 -5.03 22.55 -18.44
CA VAL A 309 -6.16 21.67 -18.82
C VAL A 309 -5.80 20.20 -18.57
N LEU A 310 -5.59 19.82 -17.30
CA LEU A 310 -5.09 18.48 -16.95
C LEU A 310 -5.91 17.74 -15.91
N HIS A 311 -7.12 18.19 -15.62
CA HIS A 311 -8.01 17.54 -14.67
C HIS A 311 -9.14 16.85 -15.44
N PRO A 312 -9.53 15.61 -15.07
CA PRO A 312 -10.91 15.19 -15.29
C PRO A 312 -11.79 16.25 -14.66
N ASN A 313 -12.66 16.89 -15.44
CA ASN A 313 -13.54 17.94 -14.94
C ASN A 313 -14.45 17.40 -13.81
N PRO A 314 -14.36 17.87 -12.56
CA PRO A 314 -15.33 17.54 -11.50
C PRO A 314 -16.61 18.39 -11.58
N PHE A 315 -16.71 19.37 -12.49
CA PHE A 315 -17.93 20.15 -12.67
C PHE A 315 -19.00 19.32 -13.38
N GLY A 316 -19.73 18.54 -12.58
CA GLY A 316 -20.97 17.89 -12.97
C GLY A 316 -21.74 17.27 -11.82
N LEU A 317 -21.08 16.64 -10.85
CA LEU A 317 -21.73 16.06 -9.67
C LEU A 317 -20.76 16.09 -8.49
N SER A 318 -21.23 16.66 -7.38
CA SER A 318 -20.54 16.70 -6.09
C SER A 318 -20.24 15.29 -5.58
N CYS A 319 -19.04 14.79 -5.86
CA CYS A 319 -18.36 13.92 -4.91
C CYS A 319 -17.49 14.85 -4.07
N ILE A 320 -17.82 14.93 -2.79
CA ILE A 320 -17.19 15.79 -1.79
C ILE A 320 -15.72 15.37 -1.67
N GLU A 321 -14.79 16.28 -1.99
CA GLU A 321 -13.39 16.25 -1.55
C GLU A 321 -13.26 16.79 -0.12
#